data_AF-A0AAV4FMQ6-F1
#
_entry.id   AF-A0AAV4FMQ6-F1
#
_cell.length_a   1.000
_cell.length_b   1.000
_cell.length_c   1.000
_cell.angle_alpha   90.00
_cell.angle_beta   90.00
_cell.angle_gamma   90.00
#
_symmetry.space_group_name_H-M   'P 1'
#
loop_
_entity.id
_entity.type
_entity.pdbx_description
1 polymer ?
#
loop_
_entity_poly.entity_id
_entity_poly.type
_entity_poly.pdbx_seq_one_letter_code
_entity_poly.pdbx_strand_id
1 'polypeptide(L)'
;MFFILSLFVNINSSWVIVIFILLAVIVVIVAVVVVVVVVVVVVVVIVVVVVVVVVVVVVVVVVVVVVVVAAIVVVTIVVVVVVVAAAVVVAAAVVVVAAATAPAAVVVVIVAVVVVTAAAVVVVVTAAAVVVVVAVVVVVAAAAVVVVVAAAVVVAATVIVVAAAAAVVVVICENSFY
;
A
#
# COMPACT_ATOMS: atom_id res chain seq x y z
N MET A 1 49.24 -38.85 52.79
CA MET A 1 47.86 -39.23 52.41
C MET A 1 46.93 -38.02 52.26
N PHE A 2 46.87 -37.09 53.22
CA PHE A 2 46.00 -35.90 53.13
C PHE A 2 46.26 -35.01 51.89
N PHE A 3 47.53 -34.78 51.53
CA PHE A 3 47.90 -34.00 50.35
C PHE A 3 47.40 -34.61 49.02
N ILE A 4 47.52 -35.93 48.87
CA ILE A 4 47.09 -36.64 47.65
C ILE A 4 45.56 -36.63 47.53
N LEU A 5 44.82 -36.85 48.64
CA LEU A 5 43.36 -36.72 48.68
C LEU A 5 42.89 -35.30 48.33
N SER A 6 43.56 -34.27 48.85
CA SER A 6 43.28 -32.87 48.50
C SER A 6 43.53 -32.58 47.02
N LEU A 7 44.61 -33.13 46.45
CA LEU A 7 44.92 -33.01 45.02
C LEU A 7 43.82 -33.64 44.16
N PHE A 8 43.31 -34.83 44.52
CA PHE A 8 42.22 -35.48 43.79
C PHE A 8 40.90 -34.74 43.91
N VAL A 9 40.57 -34.16 45.06
CA VAL A 9 39.35 -33.34 45.20
C VAL A 9 39.45 -32.07 44.35
N ASN A 10 40.60 -31.40 44.35
CA ASN A 10 40.84 -30.21 43.53
C ASN A 10 40.80 -30.53 42.02
N ILE A 11 41.41 -31.65 41.61
CA ILE A 11 41.38 -32.12 40.23
C ILE A 11 39.94 -32.48 39.81
N ASN A 12 39.21 -33.30 40.57
CA ASN A 12 37.82 -33.63 40.24
C ASN A 12 36.91 -32.39 40.16
N SER A 13 37.13 -31.37 41.03
CA SER A 13 36.36 -30.12 40.97
C SER A 13 36.66 -29.27 39.73
N SER A 14 37.91 -29.27 39.24
CA SER A 14 38.28 -28.49 38.04
C SER A 14 37.73 -29.09 36.75
N TRP A 15 37.70 -30.43 36.61
CA TRP A 15 37.06 -31.09 35.46
C TRP A 15 35.56 -30.79 35.38
N VAL A 16 34.88 -30.74 36.52
CA VAL A 16 33.45 -30.42 36.60
C VAL A 16 33.18 -28.96 36.21
N ILE A 17 33.99 -28.02 36.68
CA ILE A 17 33.88 -26.59 36.32
C ILE A 17 34.06 -26.38 34.81
N VAL A 18 35.05 -27.03 34.19
CA VAL A 18 35.28 -26.93 32.74
C VAL A 18 34.06 -27.43 31.95
N ILE A 19 33.43 -28.53 32.36
CA ILE A 19 32.24 -29.05 31.68
C ILE A 19 31.07 -28.07 31.79
N PHE A 20 30.85 -27.45 32.95
CA PHE A 20 29.78 -26.45 33.11
C PHE A 20 30.04 -25.19 32.27
N ILE A 21 31.30 -24.74 32.17
CA ILE A 21 31.68 -23.61 31.31
C ILE A 21 31.46 -23.94 29.84
N LEU A 22 31.93 -25.11 29.38
CA LEU A 22 31.72 -25.56 28.00
C LEU A 22 30.23 -25.68 27.66
N LEU A 23 29.42 -26.23 28.56
CA LEU A 23 27.97 -26.33 28.40
C LEU A 23 27.32 -24.94 28.32
N ALA A 24 27.73 -24.00 29.18
CA ALA A 24 27.20 -22.63 29.18
C ALA A 24 27.51 -21.90 27.85
N VAL A 25 28.75 -22.02 27.34
CA VAL A 25 29.15 -21.45 26.04
C VAL A 25 28.28 -21.99 24.90
N ILE A 26 28.01 -23.29 24.88
CA ILE A 26 27.15 -23.92 23.85
C ILE A 26 25.72 -23.37 23.95
N VAL A 27 25.15 -23.23 25.15
CA VAL A 27 23.80 -22.68 25.34
C VAL A 27 23.71 -21.23 24.87
N VAL A 28 24.74 -20.40 25.14
CA VAL A 28 24.80 -19.01 24.66
C VAL A 28 24.86 -18.96 23.13
N ILE A 29 25.72 -19.76 22.49
CA ILE A 29 25.82 -19.81 21.03
C ILE A 29 24.49 -20.23 20.41
N VAL A 30 23.85 -21.28 20.94
CA VAL A 30 22.55 -21.74 20.45
C VAL A 30 21.48 -20.66 20.63
N ALA A 31 21.45 -19.98 21.78
CA ALA A 31 20.52 -18.88 22.02
C ALA A 31 20.71 -17.73 21.02
N VAL A 32 21.95 -17.33 20.74
CA VAL A 32 22.27 -16.30 19.75
C VAL A 32 21.81 -16.72 18.35
N VAL A 33 22.09 -17.96 17.94
CA VAL A 33 21.65 -18.49 16.64
C VAL A 33 20.12 -18.48 16.53
N VAL A 34 19.41 -18.92 17.57
CA VAL A 34 17.95 -18.91 17.60
C VAL A 34 17.41 -17.48 17.50
N VAL A 35 17.98 -16.51 18.22
CA VAL A 35 17.58 -15.10 18.13
C VAL A 35 17.81 -14.56 16.72
N VAL A 36 18.96 -14.82 16.12
CA VAL A 36 19.26 -14.38 14.74
C VAL A 36 18.28 -14.99 13.75
N VAL A 37 18.00 -16.29 13.84
CA VAL A 37 17.04 -16.97 12.96
C VAL A 37 15.64 -16.38 13.13
N VAL A 38 15.18 -16.16 14.36
CA VAL A 38 13.87 -15.54 14.63
C VAL A 38 13.81 -14.12 14.05
N VAL A 39 14.86 -13.32 14.22
CA VAL A 39 14.94 -11.97 13.63
C VAL A 39 14.86 -12.02 12.11
N VAL A 40 15.62 -12.91 11.47
CA VAL A 40 15.61 -13.07 10.00
C VAL A 40 14.22 -13.50 9.51
N VAL A 41 13.60 -14.48 10.16
CA VAL A 41 12.24 -14.93 9.80
C VAL A 41 11.22 -13.81 9.95
N VAL A 42 11.27 -13.05 11.05
CA VAL A 42 10.37 -11.92 11.28
C VAL A 42 10.56 -10.85 10.20
N VAL A 43 11.81 -10.50 9.86
CA VAL A 43 12.10 -9.53 8.79
C VAL A 43 11.57 -10.02 7.45
N VAL A 44 11.80 -11.28 7.09
CA VAL A 44 11.30 -11.86 5.83
C VAL A 44 9.77 -11.83 5.77
N VAL A 45 9.09 -12.23 6.85
CA VAL A 45 7.62 -12.19 6.93
C VAL A 45 7.10 -10.77 6.78
N ILE A 46 7.71 -9.79 7.44
CA ILE A 46 7.31 -8.37 7.34
C ILE A 46 7.48 -7.88 5.90
N VAL A 47 8.62 -8.16 5.26
CA VAL A 47 8.88 -7.76 3.87
C VAL A 47 7.85 -8.38 2.93
N VAL A 48 7.55 -9.67 3.07
CA VAL A 48 6.54 -10.36 2.24
C VAL A 48 5.16 -9.72 2.43
N VAL A 49 4.73 -9.46 3.66
CA VAL A 49 3.45 -8.82 3.95
C VAL A 49 3.37 -7.43 3.33
N VAL A 50 4.43 -6.61 3.46
CA VAL A 50 4.49 -5.28 2.85
C VAL A 50 4.38 -5.36 1.33
N VAL A 51 5.12 -6.27 0.69
CA VAL A 51 5.08 -6.46 -0.76
C VAL A 51 3.67 -6.86 -1.21
N VAL A 52 3.03 -7.81 -0.52
CA VAL A 52 1.66 -8.24 -0.83
C VAL A 52 0.67 -7.08 -0.69
N VAL A 53 0.74 -6.31 0.39
CA VAL A 53 -0.13 -5.16 0.61
C VAL A 53 0.07 -4.09 -0.49
N VAL A 54 1.31 -3.78 -0.84
CA VAL A 54 1.61 -2.82 -1.92
C VAL A 54 1.06 -3.30 -3.26
N VAL A 55 1.26 -4.58 -3.60
CA VAL A 55 0.72 -5.18 -4.84
C VAL A 55 -0.80 -5.10 -4.87
N VAL A 56 -1.48 -5.47 -3.78
CA VAL A 56 -2.95 -5.40 -3.69
C VAL A 56 -3.44 -3.96 -3.85
N VAL A 57 -2.82 -3.00 -3.18
CA VAL A 57 -3.18 -1.57 -3.30
C VAL A 57 -2.98 -1.08 -4.74
N VAL A 58 -1.86 -1.40 -5.37
CA VAL A 58 -1.59 -1.02 -6.77
C VAL A 58 -2.64 -1.62 -7.71
N VAL A 59 -2.96 -2.91 -7.56
CA VAL A 59 -3.99 -3.57 -8.39
C VAL A 59 -5.35 -2.92 -8.20
N VAL A 60 -5.76 -2.65 -6.96
CA VAL A 60 -7.04 -1.97 -6.67
C VAL A 60 -7.08 -0.58 -7.30
N VAL A 61 -6.01 0.20 -7.18
CA VAL A 61 -5.92 1.53 -7.80
C VAL A 61 -6.03 1.45 -9.31
N VAL A 62 -5.31 0.53 -9.96
CA VAL A 62 -5.36 0.33 -11.41
C VAL A 62 -6.78 -0.05 -11.86
N VAL A 63 -7.44 -0.98 -11.15
CA VAL A 63 -8.81 -1.38 -11.45
C VAL A 63 -9.78 -0.21 -11.33
N VAL A 64 -9.68 0.57 -10.25
CA VAL A 64 -10.54 1.76 -10.05
C VAL A 64 -10.31 2.78 -11.16
N VAL A 65 -9.05 3.08 -11.52
CA VAL A 65 -8.73 4.01 -12.61
C VAL A 65 -9.32 3.53 -13.93
N VAL A 66 -9.18 2.25 -14.27
CA VAL A 66 -9.71 1.68 -15.52
C VAL A 66 -11.24 1.76 -15.56
N VAL A 67 -11.94 1.40 -14.48
CA VAL A 67 -13.40 1.49 -14.39
C VAL A 67 -13.86 2.93 -14.55
N VAL A 68 -13.16 3.87 -13.93
CA VAL A 68 -13.51 5.28 -13.99
C VAL A 68 -13.27 5.86 -15.39
N VAL A 69 -12.13 5.56 -16.02
CA VAL A 69 -11.84 5.98 -17.40
C VAL A 69 -12.89 5.39 -18.35
N ALA A 70 -13.22 4.10 -18.22
CA ALA A 70 -14.25 3.45 -19.01
C ALA A 70 -15.61 4.13 -18.83
N ALA A 71 -16.01 4.47 -17.60
CA ALA A 71 -17.25 5.19 -17.33
C ALA A 71 -17.29 6.58 -17.98
N ILE A 72 -16.19 7.35 -17.95
CA ILE A 72 -16.11 8.66 -18.63
C ILE A 72 -16.30 8.49 -20.14
N VAL A 73 -15.62 7.52 -20.74
CA VAL A 73 -15.72 7.25 -22.18
C VAL A 73 -17.15 6.88 -22.55
N VAL A 74 -17.82 6.02 -21.78
CA VAL A 74 -19.23 5.66 -22.02
C VAL A 74 -20.15 6.87 -21.90
N VAL A 75 -20.02 7.68 -20.84
CA VAL A 75 -20.86 8.87 -20.63
C VAL A 75 -20.67 9.89 -21.76
N THR A 76 -19.43 10.17 -22.15
CA THR A 76 -19.14 11.11 -23.25
C THR A 76 -19.70 10.62 -24.57
N ILE A 77 -19.55 9.32 -24.90
CA ILE A 77 -20.13 8.73 -26.10
C ILE A 77 -21.67 8.86 -26.08
N VAL A 78 -22.32 8.51 -24.97
CA VAL A 78 -23.79 8.60 -24.85
C VAL A 78 -24.27 10.03 -25.05
N VAL A 79 -23.60 11.03 -24.45
CA VAL A 79 -24.02 12.42 -24.63
C VAL A 79 -23.80 12.90 -26.07
N VAL A 80 -22.69 12.52 -26.71
CA VAL A 80 -22.48 12.82 -28.14
C VAL A 80 -23.60 12.23 -28.99
N VAL A 81 -23.98 10.97 -28.76
CA VAL A 81 -25.07 10.31 -29.48
C VAL A 81 -26.41 11.01 -29.26
N VAL A 82 -26.74 11.39 -28.02
CA VAL A 82 -27.98 12.10 -27.69
C VAL A 82 -28.01 13.49 -28.33
N VAL A 83 -26.90 14.23 -28.32
CA VAL A 83 -26.80 15.56 -28.95
C VAL A 83 -26.92 15.46 -30.47
N VAL A 84 -26.27 14.48 -31.10
CA VAL A 84 -26.39 14.23 -32.55
C VAL A 84 -27.82 13.84 -32.90
N ALA A 85 -28.44 12.92 -32.16
CA ALA A 85 -29.82 12.51 -32.38
C ALA A 85 -30.80 13.70 -32.21
N ALA A 86 -30.63 14.50 -31.16
CA ALA A 86 -31.44 15.70 -30.93
C ALA A 86 -31.27 16.73 -32.07
N ALA A 87 -30.04 16.95 -32.54
CA ALA A 87 -29.76 17.85 -33.67
C ALA A 87 -30.44 17.38 -34.96
N VAL A 88 -30.45 16.06 -35.23
CA VAL A 88 -31.15 15.48 -36.39
C VAL A 88 -32.67 15.66 -36.27
N VAL A 89 -33.25 15.44 -35.08
CA VAL A 89 -34.69 15.65 -34.84
C VAL A 89 -35.08 17.12 -35.00
N VAL A 90 -34.26 18.05 -34.49
CA VAL A 90 -34.48 19.49 -34.65
C VAL A 90 -34.35 19.91 -36.12
N ALA A 91 -33.32 19.44 -36.83
CA ALA A 91 -33.15 19.74 -38.25
C ALA A 91 -34.34 19.23 -39.07
N ALA A 92 -34.81 18.01 -38.79
CA ALA A 92 -36.01 17.45 -39.42
C ALA A 92 -37.26 18.30 -39.11
N ALA A 93 -37.45 18.72 -37.86
CA ALA A 93 -38.57 19.59 -37.47
C ALA A 93 -38.50 20.97 -38.15
N VAL A 94 -37.31 21.56 -38.28
CA VAL A 94 -37.10 22.84 -38.98
C VAL A 94 -37.42 22.72 -40.47
N VAL A 95 -37.04 21.61 -41.13
CA VAL A 95 -37.38 21.37 -42.55
C VAL A 95 -38.90 21.26 -42.75
N VAL A 96 -39.62 20.63 -41.81
CA VAL A 96 -41.09 20.50 -41.85
C VAL A 96 -41.78 21.85 -41.56
N VAL A 97 -41.27 22.66 -40.62
CA VAL A 97 -41.88 23.94 -40.20
C VAL A 97 -41.53 25.11 -41.12
N ALA A 98 -40.34 25.11 -41.74
CA ALA A 98 -39.91 26.15 -42.69
C ALA A 98 -40.79 26.17 -43.96
N ALA A 99 -41.43 25.05 -44.30
CA ALA A 99 -42.45 25.00 -45.34
C ALA A 99 -43.75 25.76 -44.96
N ALA A 100 -43.93 26.13 -43.68
CA ALA A 100 -45.17 26.72 -43.17
C ALA A 100 -45.05 28.21 -42.78
N THR A 101 -44.03 28.68 -42.02
CA THR A 101 -43.87 30.12 -41.65
C THR A 101 -42.47 30.49 -41.11
N ALA A 102 -42.02 31.73 -41.31
CA ALA A 102 -40.68 32.23 -40.95
C ALA A 102 -40.38 32.53 -39.44
N PRO A 103 -41.30 33.04 -38.59
CA PRO A 103 -40.97 33.42 -37.21
C PRO A 103 -40.76 32.24 -36.25
N ALA A 104 -41.30 31.05 -36.55
CA ALA A 104 -41.13 29.86 -35.71
C ALA A 104 -39.71 29.28 -35.77
N ALA A 105 -39.01 29.43 -36.89
CA ALA A 105 -37.67 28.91 -37.09
C ALA A 105 -36.63 29.55 -36.13
N VAL A 106 -36.78 30.85 -35.85
CA VAL A 106 -35.88 31.58 -34.95
C VAL A 106 -35.95 31.03 -33.51
N VAL A 107 -37.16 30.72 -33.03
CA VAL A 107 -37.36 30.17 -31.68
C VAL A 107 -36.77 28.76 -31.56
N VAL A 108 -36.94 27.92 -32.58
CA VAL A 108 -36.41 26.54 -32.58
C VAL A 108 -34.88 26.52 -32.57
N VAL A 109 -34.24 27.43 -33.33
CA VAL A 109 -32.77 27.55 -33.34
C VAL A 109 -32.24 28.00 -31.97
N ILE A 110 -32.87 28.99 -31.33
CA ILE A 110 -32.45 29.45 -30.00
C ILE A 110 -32.59 28.34 -28.96
N VAL A 111 -33.71 27.62 -28.95
CA VAL A 111 -33.93 26.49 -28.02
C VAL A 111 -32.90 25.38 -28.26
N ALA A 112 -32.60 25.04 -29.51
CA ALA A 112 -31.60 24.02 -29.83
C ALA A 112 -30.19 24.41 -29.35
N VAL A 113 -29.79 25.66 -29.55
CA VAL A 113 -28.49 26.17 -29.08
C VAL A 113 -28.39 26.09 -27.56
N VAL A 114 -29.44 26.49 -26.84
CA VAL A 114 -29.49 26.42 -25.36
C VAL A 114 -29.41 24.98 -24.86
N VAL A 115 -30.12 24.04 -25.49
CA VAL A 115 -30.07 22.62 -25.13
C VAL A 115 -28.67 22.01 -25.36
N VAL A 116 -28.01 22.36 -26.46
CA VAL A 116 -26.65 21.89 -26.77
C VAL A 116 -25.63 22.49 -25.79
N THR A 117 -25.75 23.77 -25.44
CA THR A 117 -24.86 24.40 -24.45
C THR A 117 -25.08 23.84 -23.05
N ALA A 118 -26.32 23.64 -22.62
CA ALA A 118 -26.62 23.03 -21.34
C ALA A 118 -26.09 21.60 -21.24
N ALA A 119 -26.25 20.79 -22.30
CA ALA A 119 -25.71 19.43 -22.36
C ALA A 119 -24.18 19.40 -22.26
N ALA A 120 -23.50 20.32 -22.95
CA ALA A 120 -22.05 20.46 -22.86
C ALA A 120 -21.58 20.78 -21.43
N VAL A 121 -22.29 21.67 -20.73
CA VAL A 121 -21.99 22.01 -19.33
C VAL A 121 -22.15 20.79 -18.41
N VAL A 122 -23.21 19.98 -18.58
CA VAL A 122 -23.42 18.76 -17.79
C VAL A 122 -22.30 17.74 -18.01
N VAL A 123 -21.80 17.58 -19.25
CA VAL A 123 -20.65 16.70 -19.54
C VAL A 123 -19.37 17.19 -18.88
N VAL A 124 -19.11 18.50 -18.91
CA VAL A 124 -17.91 19.08 -18.29
C VAL A 124 -17.94 18.95 -16.76
N VAL A 125 -19.10 19.18 -16.13
CA VAL A 125 -19.26 19.04 -14.67
C VAL A 125 -19.13 17.58 -14.22
N THR A 126 -19.71 16.64 -14.97
CA THR A 126 -19.59 15.21 -14.68
C THR A 126 -18.15 14.72 -14.88
N ALA A 127 -17.47 15.14 -15.95
CA ALA A 127 -16.05 14.83 -16.15
C ALA A 127 -15.17 15.40 -15.02
N ALA A 128 -15.41 16.64 -14.60
CA ALA A 128 -14.68 17.27 -13.50
C ALA A 128 -14.88 16.52 -12.17
N ALA A 129 -16.11 16.15 -11.83
CA ALA A 129 -16.41 15.36 -10.63
C ALA A 129 -15.68 14.02 -10.64
N VAL A 130 -15.61 13.36 -11.80
CA VAL A 130 -14.90 12.09 -11.95
C VAL A 130 -13.38 12.26 -11.79
N VAL A 131 -12.78 13.28 -12.37
CA VAL A 131 -11.34 13.60 -12.19
C VAL A 131 -11.02 13.85 -10.71
N VAL A 132 -11.90 14.54 -9.98
CA VAL A 132 -11.75 14.76 -8.53
C VAL A 132 -11.81 13.44 -7.75
N VAL A 133 -12.76 12.56 -8.08
CA VAL A 133 -12.85 11.23 -7.42
C VAL A 133 -11.61 10.38 -7.67
N VAL A 134 -11.08 10.36 -8.90
CA VAL A 134 -9.83 9.64 -9.21
C VAL A 134 -8.66 10.22 -8.44
N ALA A 135 -8.52 11.55 -8.43
CA ALA A 135 -7.45 12.21 -7.70
C ALA A 135 -7.50 11.89 -6.19
N VAL A 136 -8.70 11.91 -5.59
CA VAL A 136 -8.88 11.55 -4.17
C VAL A 136 -8.49 10.09 -3.91
N VAL A 137 -8.93 9.15 -4.75
CA VAL A 137 -8.58 7.73 -4.60
C VAL A 137 -7.08 7.50 -4.71
N VAL A 138 -6.41 8.16 -5.66
CA VAL A 138 -4.96 8.06 -5.86
C VAL A 138 -4.20 8.65 -4.65
N VAL A 139 -4.64 9.78 -4.11
CA VAL A 139 -4.02 10.40 -2.92
C VAL A 139 -4.20 9.54 -1.67
N VAL A 140 -5.39 8.97 -1.44
CA VAL A 140 -5.64 8.07 -0.30
C VAL A 140 -4.82 6.78 -0.41
N ALA A 141 -4.72 6.21 -1.61
CA ALA A 141 -3.89 5.03 -1.84
C ALA A 141 -2.40 5.32 -1.61
N ALA A 142 -1.90 6.46 -2.11
CA ALA A 142 -0.52 6.88 -1.87
C ALA A 142 -0.24 7.07 -0.37
N ALA A 143 -1.15 7.69 0.37
CA ALA A 143 -1.03 7.86 1.82
C ALA A 143 -0.98 6.51 2.56
N ALA A 144 -1.82 5.54 2.16
CA ALA A 144 -1.81 4.20 2.74
C ALA A 144 -0.46 3.48 2.51
N VAL A 145 0.13 3.61 1.32
CA VAL A 145 1.46 3.04 1.02
C VAL A 145 2.55 3.65 1.92
N VAL A 146 2.53 4.98 2.09
CA VAL A 146 3.50 5.67 2.97
C VAL A 146 3.37 5.22 4.43
N VAL A 147 2.15 5.03 4.94
CA VAL A 147 1.91 4.54 6.31
C VAL A 147 2.40 3.10 6.49
N VAL A 148 2.19 2.22 5.51
CA VAL A 148 2.67 0.83 5.56
C VAL A 148 4.20 0.77 5.54
N VAL A 149 4.86 1.58 4.70
CA VAL A 149 6.32 1.67 4.66
C VAL A 149 6.88 2.21 5.98
N ALA A 150 6.29 3.28 6.51
CA ALA A 150 6.71 3.85 7.80
C ALA A 150 6.56 2.84 8.95
N ALA A 151 5.43 2.13 9.01
CA ALA A 151 5.20 1.10 10.02
C ALA A 151 6.22 -0.04 9.91
N ALA A 152 6.53 -0.51 8.70
CA ALA A 152 7.53 -1.56 8.48
C ALA A 152 8.93 -1.13 8.93
N VAL A 153 9.31 0.12 8.67
CA VAL A 153 10.59 0.70 9.11
C VAL A 153 10.66 0.78 10.64
N VAL A 154 9.57 1.17 11.31
CA VAL A 154 9.50 1.20 12.79
C VAL A 154 9.66 -0.20 13.37
N VAL A 155 8.97 -1.20 12.83
CA VAL A 155 9.12 -2.59 13.31
C VAL A 155 10.54 -3.09 13.10
N ALA A 156 11.13 -2.87 11.93
CA ALA A 156 12.53 -3.24 11.67
C ALA A 156 13.50 -2.56 12.66
N ALA A 157 13.31 -1.26 12.92
CA ALA A 157 14.12 -0.53 13.89
C ALA A 157 13.99 -1.11 15.31
N THR A 158 12.77 -1.46 15.76
CA THR A 158 12.57 -2.07 17.08
C THR A 158 13.28 -3.41 17.22
N VAL A 159 13.27 -4.23 16.17
CA VAL A 159 13.94 -5.54 16.17
C VAL A 159 15.46 -5.37 16.24
N ILE A 160 16.04 -4.39 15.55
CA ILE A 160 17.48 -4.07 15.60
C ILE A 160 17.88 -3.60 17.00
N VAL A 161 17.07 -2.74 17.64
CA VAL A 161 17.36 -2.24 18.99
C VAL A 161 17.32 -3.36 20.04
N VAL A 162 16.35 -4.27 19.95
CA VAL A 162 16.27 -5.43 20.86
C VAL A 162 17.46 -6.39 20.65
N ALA A 163 17.85 -6.64 19.40
CA ALA A 163 19.02 -7.46 19.10
C ALA A 163 20.33 -6.83 19.62
N ALA A 164 20.49 -5.51 19.47
CA ALA A 164 21.64 -4.79 20.00
C ALA A 164 21.69 -4.86 21.54
N ALA A 165 20.56 -4.68 22.22
CA ALA A 165 20.49 -4.80 23.68
C ALA A 165 20.88 -6.20 24.16
N ALA A 166 20.42 -7.26 23.46
CA ALA A 166 20.79 -8.64 23.78
C ALA A 166 22.30 -8.87 23.62
N ALA A 167 22.92 -8.37 22.54
CA ALA A 167 24.36 -8.47 22.34
C ALA A 167 25.17 -7.74 23.44
N VAL A 168 24.71 -6.56 23.87
CA VAL A 168 25.33 -5.82 24.97
C VAL A 168 25.23 -6.60 26.29
N VAL A 169 24.09 -7.23 26.58
CA VAL A 169 23.94 -8.09 27.77
C VAL A 169 24.91 -9.27 27.71
N VAL A 170 25.06 -9.92 26.55
CA VAL A 170 26.02 -11.03 26.38
C VAL A 170 27.45 -10.55 26.62
N VAL A 171 27.86 -9.40 26.06
CA VAL A 171 29.20 -8.82 26.27
C VAL A 171 29.43 -8.47 27.74
N ILE A 172 28.42 -7.93 28.44
CA ILE A 172 28.52 -7.62 29.88
C ILE A 172 28.65 -8.90 30.70
N CYS A 173 27.87 -9.93 30.38
CA CYS A 173 27.96 -11.23 31.02
C CYS A 173 29.37 -11.81 30.83
N GLU A 174 29.90 -11.83 29.60
CA GLU A 174 31.25 -12.32 29.31
C GLU A 174 32.30 -11.57 30.13
N ASN A 175 32.25 -10.23 30.18
CA ASN A 175 33.17 -9.43 30.99
C ASN A 175 33.06 -9.67 32.51
N SER A 176 31.93 -10.20 32.99
CA SER A 176 31.72 -10.51 34.41
C SER A 176 32.25 -11.90 34.81
N PHE A 177 32.48 -12.78 33.82
CA PHE A 177 32.98 -14.14 34.03
C PHE A 177 34.50 -14.27 33.86
N TYR A 178 35.16 -13.29 33.24
CA TYR A 178 36.62 -13.15 33.21
C TYR A 178 37.16 -12.54 34.51
#